data_AF-A0A2H6HHG7-F1
#
_entry.id   AF-A0A2H6HHG7-F1
#
_cell.length_a   1.000
_cell.length_b   1.000
_cell.length_c   1.000
_cell.angle_alpha   90.00
_cell.angle_beta   90.00
_cell.angle_gamma   90.00
#
_symmetry.space_group_name_H-M   'P 1'
#
loop_
_entity.id
_entity.type
_entity.pdbx_description
1 polymer ?
#
loop_
_entity_poly.entity_id
_entity_poly.type
_entity_poly.pdbx_seq_one_letter_code
_entity_poly.pdbx_strand_id
1 'polypeptide(L)'
;MWQRHAHPADTEFTARAIEVIRTLEAEGSPSILTEVGFLFAAAVGRDEGMLPVPDALAGIAALDIAELRQRFEYLALADDVTGYTEDAPSGYMSPRGLVAALLVSAQTAGAEVIPERVTGVDVLATHTELRTSTGRSFTAKKAVLATGAFSNTTDFLPRPVALRRKSETALMAELDLDKNPALRDMPIFVYQLESELIADIYMVPPMVYPDGRTMMKFGANTRHDAYLDDPGIERWYREGDSDSVVPDMRTAFRRLFPDIVVDDWHGVRCVITRTPHGRPYIDTLVDGRLYCAIGGNGHSAKWSGAIGGLAASLALTNDWTDTVIPAEHHRIQYADEPHTWTTRDLLV
;
A
#
# COMPACT_ATOMS: atom_id res chain seq x y z
N MET A 1 0.11 -6.73 -2.30
CA MET A 1 1.32 -7.57 -2.32
C MET A 1 1.87 -7.61 -0.92
N TRP A 2 2.15 -8.80 -0.38
CA TRP A 2 2.98 -8.97 0.81
C TRP A 2 4.02 -10.04 0.53
N GLN A 3 5.07 -9.99 1.33
CA GLN A 3 6.16 -10.93 1.39
C GLN A 3 6.34 -11.31 2.86
N ARG A 4 6.90 -12.48 3.12
CA ARG A 4 7.18 -12.99 4.47
C ARG A 4 8.53 -12.51 4.97
N HIS A 5 9.51 -12.37 4.08
CA HIS A 5 10.84 -11.91 4.44
C HIS A 5 10.91 -10.39 4.38
N ALA A 6 10.73 -9.76 5.53
CA ALA A 6 10.80 -8.31 5.66
C ALA A 6 11.41 -7.94 7.02
N HIS A 7 11.52 -6.65 7.29
CA HIS A 7 11.83 -6.15 8.63
C HIS A 7 10.89 -6.81 9.67
N PRO A 8 11.35 -7.18 10.89
CA PRO A 8 10.53 -7.95 11.84
C PRO A 8 9.15 -7.35 12.12
N ALA A 9 9.05 -6.02 12.29
CA ALA A 9 7.78 -5.33 12.45
C ALA A 9 6.82 -5.52 11.24
N ASP A 10 7.36 -5.53 10.02
CA ASP A 10 6.58 -5.73 8.78
C ASP A 10 6.12 -7.16 8.62
N THR A 11 6.93 -8.11 9.08
CA THR A 11 6.58 -9.53 9.16
C THR A 11 5.39 -9.71 10.11
N GLU A 12 5.43 -9.08 11.28
CA GLU A 12 4.34 -9.13 12.26
C GLU A 12 3.05 -8.47 11.73
N PHE A 13 3.15 -7.27 11.15
CA PHE A 13 2.01 -6.62 10.48
C PHE A 13 1.39 -7.50 9.40
N THR A 14 2.22 -8.19 8.62
CA THR A 14 1.78 -9.09 7.56
C THR A 14 1.05 -10.30 8.14
N ALA A 15 1.62 -10.95 9.16
CA ALA A 15 1.01 -12.12 9.80
C ALA A 15 -0.39 -11.81 10.34
N ARG A 16 -0.52 -10.71 11.10
CA ARG A 16 -1.81 -10.26 11.65
C ARG A 16 -2.81 -9.89 10.57
N ALA A 17 -2.36 -9.22 9.50
CA ALA A 17 -3.26 -8.84 8.42
C ALA A 17 -3.78 -10.04 7.63
N ILE A 18 -2.95 -11.06 7.40
CA ILE A 18 -3.37 -12.33 6.80
C ILE A 18 -4.38 -13.04 7.70
N GLU A 19 -4.17 -13.06 9.01
CA GLU A 19 -5.12 -13.65 9.96
C GLU A 19 -6.49 -12.95 9.92
N VAL A 20 -6.51 -11.60 9.89
CA VAL A 20 -7.75 -10.82 9.72
C VAL A 20 -8.46 -11.20 8.43
N ILE A 21 -7.74 -11.27 7.30
CA ILE A 21 -8.32 -11.64 6.01
C ILE A 21 -8.89 -13.06 6.05
N ARG A 22 -8.13 -14.02 6.58
CA ARG A 22 -8.57 -15.42 6.69
C ARG A 22 -9.81 -15.57 7.57
N THR A 23 -9.93 -14.74 8.61
CA THR A 23 -11.11 -14.69 9.47
C THR A 23 -12.33 -14.20 8.67
N LEU A 24 -12.18 -13.10 7.94
CA LEU A 24 -13.25 -12.56 7.09
C LEU A 24 -13.71 -13.57 6.01
N GLU A 25 -12.76 -14.28 5.38
CA GLU A 25 -13.05 -15.33 4.39
C GLU A 25 -13.77 -16.52 5.05
N ALA A 26 -13.34 -16.96 6.24
CA ALA A 26 -13.99 -18.02 7.01
C ALA A 26 -15.41 -17.64 7.47
N GLU A 27 -15.66 -16.35 7.69
CA GLU A 27 -16.98 -15.78 8.01
C GLU A 27 -17.87 -15.58 6.76
N GLY A 28 -17.40 -15.98 5.57
CA GLY A 28 -18.19 -16.02 4.34
C GLY A 28 -17.94 -14.86 3.38
N SER A 29 -16.89 -14.05 3.59
CA SER A 29 -16.46 -13.08 2.59
C SER A 29 -15.95 -13.80 1.32
N PRO A 30 -16.12 -13.21 0.12
CA PRO A 30 -15.43 -13.69 -1.08
C PRO A 30 -13.91 -13.73 -0.90
N SER A 31 -13.22 -14.49 -1.74
CA SER A 31 -11.74 -14.55 -1.74
C SER A 31 -11.15 -13.15 -1.83
N ILE A 32 -10.39 -12.77 -0.81
CA ILE A 32 -9.64 -11.52 -0.70
C ILE A 32 -8.16 -11.81 -0.94
N LEU A 33 -7.66 -12.94 -0.43
CA LEU A 33 -6.27 -13.38 -0.50
C LEU A 33 -6.01 -14.13 -1.82
N THR A 34 -4.84 -13.92 -2.43
CA THR A 34 -4.37 -14.72 -3.55
C THR A 34 -2.88 -15.02 -3.38
N GLU A 35 -2.57 -16.28 -3.08
CA GLU A 35 -1.22 -16.77 -2.74
C GLU A 35 -0.54 -17.30 -4.01
N VAL A 36 0.23 -16.45 -4.68
CA VAL A 36 0.92 -16.76 -5.95
C VAL A 36 2.44 -16.79 -5.80
N GLY A 37 2.93 -16.72 -4.57
CA GLY A 37 4.35 -16.54 -4.27
C GLY A 37 4.80 -15.11 -4.55
N PHE A 38 6.08 -14.87 -4.29
CA PHE A 38 6.75 -13.59 -4.47
C PHE A 38 8.12 -13.79 -5.09
N LEU A 39 8.50 -12.88 -5.99
CA LEU A 39 9.85 -12.75 -6.50
C LEU A 39 10.39 -11.38 -6.11
N PHE A 40 11.56 -11.35 -5.50
CA PHE A 40 12.37 -10.15 -5.44
C PHE A 40 13.54 -10.29 -6.40
N ALA A 41 13.82 -9.24 -7.16
CA ALA A 41 15.03 -9.12 -7.97
C ALA A 41 15.68 -7.75 -7.75
N ALA A 42 17.01 -7.70 -7.78
CA ALA A 42 17.76 -6.45 -7.78
C ALA A 42 19.11 -6.66 -8.46
N ALA A 43 19.63 -5.60 -9.07
CA ALA A 43 21.05 -5.55 -9.40
C ALA A 43 21.90 -5.59 -8.10
N VAL A 44 23.10 -6.18 -8.16
CA VAL A 44 24.00 -6.25 -7.00
C VAL A 44 24.22 -4.87 -6.38
N GLY A 45 23.99 -4.78 -5.06
CA GLY A 45 24.15 -3.53 -4.30
C GLY A 45 22.99 -2.53 -4.42
N ARG A 46 21.91 -2.88 -5.15
CA ARG A 46 20.70 -2.06 -5.26
C ARG A 46 19.52 -2.60 -4.46
N ASP A 47 19.69 -3.67 -3.70
CA ASP A 47 18.67 -4.42 -2.95
C ASP A 47 17.93 -3.64 -1.84
N GLU A 48 18.09 -2.32 -1.75
CA GLU A 48 17.55 -1.43 -0.71
C GLU A 48 17.82 -1.89 0.73
N GLY A 49 18.92 -2.62 0.96
CA GLY A 49 19.21 -3.16 2.28
C GLY A 49 18.26 -4.31 2.66
N MET A 50 17.79 -5.05 1.66
CA MET A 50 17.14 -6.33 1.92
C MET A 50 18.02 -7.20 2.81
N LEU A 51 17.35 -7.83 3.78
CA LEU A 51 18.00 -8.72 4.69
C LEU A 51 18.46 -9.98 3.95
N PRO A 52 19.57 -10.63 4.36
CA PRO A 52 19.92 -11.94 3.84
C PRO A 52 18.76 -12.91 4.07
N VAL A 53 18.53 -13.81 3.11
CA VAL A 53 17.52 -14.86 3.23
C VAL A 53 17.81 -15.68 4.50
N PRO A 54 16.91 -15.75 5.49
CA PRO A 54 17.20 -16.42 6.75
C PRO A 54 17.08 -17.93 6.56
N ASP A 55 18.10 -18.69 6.98
CA ASP A 55 18.11 -20.16 6.87
C ASP A 55 16.88 -20.85 7.52
N ALA A 56 16.26 -20.17 8.50
CA ALA A 56 15.10 -20.69 9.25
C ALA A 56 13.75 -20.48 8.53
N LEU A 57 13.68 -19.65 7.48
CA LEU A 57 12.44 -19.35 6.77
C LEU A 57 12.25 -20.32 5.59
N ALA A 58 11.52 -21.41 5.87
CA ALA A 58 11.13 -22.37 4.84
C ALA A 58 10.30 -21.72 3.73
N GLY A 59 10.55 -22.15 2.49
CA GLY A 59 9.88 -21.65 1.28
C GLY A 59 10.51 -20.38 0.70
N ILE A 60 11.76 -20.05 1.06
CA ILE A 60 12.52 -18.97 0.44
C ILE A 60 13.75 -19.56 -0.24
N ALA A 61 13.98 -19.19 -1.50
CA ALA A 61 15.13 -19.65 -2.28
C ALA A 61 15.83 -18.44 -2.92
N ALA A 62 17.09 -18.21 -2.57
CA ALA A 62 17.95 -17.29 -3.32
C ALA A 62 18.21 -17.84 -4.72
N LEU A 63 18.24 -16.96 -5.71
CA LEU A 63 18.41 -17.30 -7.12
C LEU A 63 19.52 -16.43 -7.73
N ASP A 64 20.39 -17.08 -8.50
CA ASP A 64 21.28 -16.37 -9.41
C ASP A 64 20.60 -16.01 -10.74
N ILE A 65 21.30 -15.27 -11.60
CA ILE A 65 20.75 -14.84 -12.89
C ILE A 65 20.39 -16.00 -13.83
N ALA A 66 21.12 -17.12 -13.78
CA ALA A 66 20.83 -18.27 -14.64
C ALA A 66 19.54 -18.96 -14.20
N GLU A 67 19.34 -19.14 -12.89
CA GLU A 67 18.11 -19.67 -12.32
C GLU A 67 16.92 -18.74 -12.54
N LEU A 68 17.10 -17.42 -12.40
CA LEU A 68 16.06 -16.43 -12.66
C LEU A 68 15.58 -16.50 -14.12
N ARG A 69 16.50 -16.53 -15.09
CA ARG A 69 16.16 -16.62 -16.52
C ARG A 69 15.49 -17.95 -16.88
N GLN A 70 15.86 -19.03 -16.21
CA GLN A 70 15.21 -20.33 -16.42
C GLN A 70 13.79 -20.36 -15.86
N ARG A 71 13.55 -19.81 -14.66
CA ARG A 71 12.24 -19.86 -14.00
C ARG A 71 11.26 -18.81 -14.50
N PHE A 72 11.77 -17.67 -14.93
CA PHE A 72 10.98 -16.52 -15.37
C PHE A 72 11.37 -16.13 -16.80
N GLU A 73 11.25 -17.08 -17.74
CA GLU A 73 11.67 -16.92 -19.13
C GLU A 73 10.99 -15.74 -19.86
N TYR A 74 9.83 -15.30 -19.37
CA TYR A 74 9.12 -14.13 -19.87
C TYR A 74 9.74 -12.79 -19.44
N LEU A 75 10.74 -12.80 -18.54
CA LEU A 75 11.47 -11.62 -18.09
C LEU A 75 12.84 -11.50 -18.79
N ALA A 76 13.11 -10.31 -19.32
CA ALA A 76 14.44 -9.90 -19.75
C ALA A 76 15.17 -9.18 -18.60
N LEU A 77 15.97 -9.94 -17.84
CA LEU A 77 16.77 -9.45 -16.72
C LEU A 77 18.23 -9.19 -17.13
N ALA A 78 18.85 -8.17 -16.53
CA ALA A 78 20.28 -7.86 -16.72
C ALA A 78 21.19 -8.92 -16.08
N ASP A 79 22.44 -9.01 -16.55
CA ASP A 79 23.40 -10.06 -16.14
C ASP A 79 23.83 -9.98 -14.66
N ASP A 80 23.70 -8.82 -14.04
CA ASP A 80 24.10 -8.52 -12.66
C ASP A 80 22.94 -8.61 -11.66
N VAL A 81 21.80 -9.16 -12.08
CA VAL A 81 20.62 -9.32 -11.23
C VAL A 81 20.68 -10.61 -10.43
N THR A 82 20.42 -10.51 -9.14
CA THR A 82 20.13 -11.64 -8.25
C THR A 82 18.77 -11.45 -7.61
N GLY A 83 18.26 -12.50 -6.97
CA GLY A 83 16.94 -12.43 -6.35
C GLY A 83 16.67 -13.52 -5.35
N TYR A 84 15.43 -13.56 -4.88
CA TYR A 84 14.89 -14.73 -4.20
C TYR A 84 13.41 -14.89 -4.54
N THR A 85 12.94 -16.12 -4.42
CA THR A 85 11.51 -16.42 -4.42
C THR A 85 11.02 -16.74 -3.03
N GLU A 86 9.77 -16.41 -2.74
CA GLU A 86 9.04 -16.90 -1.59
C GLU A 86 7.78 -17.65 -2.04
N ASP A 87 7.52 -18.78 -1.42
CA ASP A 87 6.29 -19.54 -1.62
C ASP A 87 5.09 -18.88 -0.91
N ALA A 88 3.92 -19.51 -1.02
CA ALA A 88 2.76 -19.18 -0.21
C ALA A 88 3.11 -19.09 1.30
N PRO A 89 2.47 -18.20 2.08
CA PRO A 89 1.35 -17.34 1.70
C PRO A 89 1.68 -16.07 0.90
N SER A 90 2.90 -15.85 0.41
CA SER A 90 3.24 -14.63 -0.34
C SER A 90 2.35 -14.45 -1.58
N GLY A 91 1.98 -13.20 -1.87
CA GLY A 91 0.91 -12.93 -2.83
C GLY A 91 0.29 -11.55 -2.72
N TYR A 92 -0.92 -11.38 -3.26
CA TYR A 92 -1.66 -10.13 -3.22
C TYR A 92 -3.03 -10.30 -2.57
N MET A 93 -3.67 -9.16 -2.33
CA MET A 93 -5.06 -9.09 -1.87
C MET A 93 -5.87 -8.15 -2.74
N SER A 94 -7.19 -8.38 -2.78
CA SER A 94 -8.18 -7.45 -3.33
C SER A 94 -8.44 -6.31 -2.32
N PRO A 95 -7.96 -5.08 -2.56
CA PRO A 95 -8.14 -3.99 -1.58
C PRO A 95 -9.61 -3.60 -1.44
N ARG A 96 -10.36 -3.63 -2.55
CA ARG A 96 -11.80 -3.37 -2.55
C ARG A 96 -12.57 -4.49 -1.85
N GLY A 97 -12.18 -5.74 -2.06
CA GLY A 97 -12.77 -6.90 -1.37
C GLY A 97 -12.56 -6.80 0.14
N LEU A 98 -11.35 -6.46 0.58
CA LEU A 98 -11.03 -6.28 2.00
C LEU A 98 -11.84 -5.16 2.64
N VAL A 99 -11.93 -3.98 2.00
CA VAL A 99 -12.75 -2.86 2.53
C VAL A 99 -14.22 -3.27 2.63
N ALA A 100 -14.77 -3.93 1.61
CA ALA A 100 -16.15 -4.40 1.63
C ALA A 100 -16.41 -5.40 2.78
N ALA A 101 -15.52 -6.39 2.95
CA ALA A 101 -15.62 -7.38 4.00
C ALA A 101 -15.52 -6.76 5.41
N LEU A 102 -14.58 -5.84 5.62
CA LEU A 102 -14.44 -5.13 6.90
C LEU A 102 -15.68 -4.28 7.23
N LEU A 103 -16.28 -3.61 6.24
CA LEU A 103 -17.51 -2.84 6.44
C LEU A 103 -18.68 -3.75 6.82
N VAL A 104 -18.85 -4.88 6.13
CA VAL A 104 -19.90 -5.87 6.44
C VAL A 104 -19.70 -6.46 7.84
N SER A 105 -18.47 -6.83 8.18
CA SER A 105 -18.13 -7.34 9.52
C SER A 105 -18.45 -6.31 10.61
N ALA A 106 -18.03 -5.05 10.42
CA ALA A 106 -18.32 -3.96 11.35
C ALA A 106 -19.84 -3.73 11.52
N GLN A 107 -20.60 -3.71 10.42
CA GLN A 107 -22.06 -3.54 10.46
C GLN A 107 -22.76 -4.71 11.16
N THR A 108 -22.28 -5.94 10.94
CA THR A 108 -22.79 -7.13 11.63
C THR A 108 -22.53 -7.06 13.13
N ALA A 109 -21.41 -6.46 13.55
CA ALA A 109 -21.10 -6.17 14.95
C ALA A 109 -21.85 -4.95 15.51
N GLY A 110 -22.71 -4.29 14.73
CA GLY A 110 -23.56 -3.16 15.15
C GLY A 110 -22.98 -1.77 14.88
N ALA A 111 -21.91 -1.65 14.10
CA ALA A 111 -21.40 -0.35 13.67
C ALA A 111 -22.31 0.29 12.62
N GLU A 112 -22.49 1.62 12.70
CA GLU A 112 -23.16 2.40 11.66
C GLU A 112 -22.13 2.91 10.65
N VAL A 113 -22.39 2.68 9.36
CA VAL A 113 -21.57 3.20 8.25
C VAL A 113 -22.33 4.35 7.61
N ILE A 114 -21.79 5.56 7.73
CA ILE A 114 -22.40 6.79 7.21
C ILE A 114 -21.58 7.26 6.01
N PRO A 115 -22.10 7.16 4.77
CA PRO A 115 -21.35 7.50 3.55
C PRO A 115 -21.35 9.02 3.31
N GLU A 116 -20.82 9.77 4.27
CA GLU A 116 -20.77 11.23 4.22
C GLU A 116 -19.34 11.74 4.43
N ARG A 117 -19.02 12.85 3.77
CA ARG A 117 -17.74 13.54 3.98
C ARG A 117 -17.79 14.32 5.28
N VAL A 118 -16.88 14.01 6.20
CA VAL A 118 -16.56 14.85 7.36
C VAL A 118 -15.85 16.12 6.87
N THR A 119 -16.25 17.28 7.39
CA THR A 119 -15.70 18.59 7.06
C THR A 119 -15.01 19.26 8.24
N GLY A 120 -15.15 18.71 9.45
CA GLY A 120 -14.39 19.19 10.60
C GLY A 120 -14.57 18.34 11.85
N VAL A 121 -13.63 18.47 12.76
CA VAL A 121 -13.54 17.76 14.04
C VAL A 121 -13.19 18.76 15.13
N ASP A 122 -14.12 19.01 16.05
CA ASP A 122 -13.85 19.79 17.25
C ASP A 122 -13.57 18.85 18.41
N VAL A 123 -12.43 19.03 19.07
CA VAL A 123 -12.07 18.24 20.27
C VAL A 123 -12.41 19.04 21.51
N LEU A 124 -13.38 18.55 22.29
CA LEU A 124 -13.87 19.18 23.50
C LEU A 124 -13.41 18.41 24.75
N ALA A 125 -13.58 19.04 25.91
CA ALA A 125 -13.13 18.47 27.19
C ALA A 125 -13.69 17.07 27.48
N THR A 126 -14.91 16.76 27.05
CA THR A 126 -15.60 15.49 27.35
C THR A 126 -15.86 14.59 26.14
N HIS A 127 -15.77 15.13 24.93
CA HIS A 127 -16.13 14.44 23.70
C HIS A 127 -15.49 15.12 22.47
N THR A 128 -15.71 14.54 21.31
CA THR A 128 -15.40 15.08 19.99
C THR A 128 -16.70 15.34 19.25
N GLU A 129 -16.76 16.42 18.49
CA GLU A 129 -17.87 16.74 17.59
C GLU A 129 -17.37 16.70 16.14
N LEU A 130 -18.06 15.94 15.29
CA LEU A 130 -17.78 15.80 13.87
C LEU A 130 -18.86 16.53 13.09
N ARG A 131 -18.46 17.38 12.14
CA ARG A 131 -19.38 18.02 11.19
C ARG A 131 -19.25 17.37 9.82
N THR A 132 -20.36 17.25 9.10
CA THR A 132 -20.39 16.67 7.76
C THR A 132 -20.83 17.67 6.71
N SER A 133 -20.47 17.38 5.46
CA SER A 133 -20.87 18.15 4.27
C SER A 133 -22.39 18.23 4.05
N THR A 134 -23.18 17.35 4.67
CA THR A 134 -24.65 17.38 4.61
C THR A 134 -25.28 18.29 5.67
N GLY A 135 -24.46 18.90 6.54
CA GLY A 135 -24.91 19.72 7.66
C GLY A 135 -25.26 18.93 8.92
N ARG A 136 -25.06 17.61 8.95
CA ARG A 136 -25.22 16.80 10.16
C ARG A 136 -24.01 16.92 11.08
N SER A 137 -24.25 16.85 12.39
CA SER A 137 -23.21 16.70 13.41
C SER A 137 -23.33 15.36 14.13
N PHE A 138 -22.19 14.83 14.56
CA PHE A 138 -22.10 13.63 15.39
C PHE A 138 -21.20 13.88 16.58
N THR A 139 -21.53 13.29 17.72
CA THR A 139 -20.70 13.37 18.93
C THR A 139 -20.24 12.00 19.35
N ALA A 140 -18.96 11.87 19.69
CA ALA A 140 -18.38 10.65 20.23
C ALA A 140 -17.41 10.97 21.37
N LYS A 141 -17.28 10.08 22.36
CA LYS A 141 -16.29 10.25 23.44
C LYS A 141 -14.86 10.34 22.90
N LYS A 142 -14.59 9.62 21.81
CA LYS A 142 -13.30 9.47 21.15
C LYS A 142 -13.49 9.39 19.64
N ALA A 143 -12.50 9.83 18.87
CA ALA A 143 -12.46 9.72 17.41
C ALA A 143 -11.09 9.20 16.94
N VAL A 144 -11.09 8.44 15.83
CA VAL A 144 -9.88 7.98 15.14
C VAL A 144 -9.88 8.56 13.73
N LEU A 145 -8.83 9.30 13.38
CA LEU A 145 -8.62 9.81 12.03
C LEU A 145 -7.90 8.74 11.19
N ALA A 146 -8.59 8.24 10.16
CA ALA A 146 -8.05 7.34 9.15
C ALA A 146 -8.23 7.94 7.73
N THR A 147 -7.96 9.24 7.60
CA THR A 147 -8.34 10.08 6.46
C THR A 147 -7.33 10.09 5.31
N GLY A 148 -6.27 9.27 5.39
CA GLY A 148 -5.31 9.05 4.30
C GLY A 148 -4.70 10.36 3.77
N ALA A 149 -4.80 10.59 2.46
CA ALA A 149 -4.26 11.80 1.84
C ALA A 149 -4.87 13.11 2.36
N PHE A 150 -6.08 13.05 2.94
CA PHE A 150 -6.80 14.20 3.48
C PHE A 150 -6.46 14.49 4.96
N SER A 151 -5.47 13.81 5.54
CA SER A 151 -5.17 13.93 6.97
C SER A 151 -4.79 15.34 7.39
N ASN A 152 -4.06 16.10 6.55
CA ASN A 152 -3.60 17.45 6.87
C ASN A 152 -4.61 18.57 6.63
N THR A 153 -5.89 18.24 6.41
CA THR A 153 -6.96 19.24 6.42
C THR A 153 -7.05 19.85 7.83
N THR A 154 -6.84 21.17 7.95
CA THR A 154 -6.72 21.87 9.25
C THR A 154 -7.95 21.74 10.13
N ASP A 155 -9.12 21.49 9.54
CA ASP A 155 -10.35 21.26 10.30
C ASP A 155 -10.41 19.88 10.97
N PHE A 156 -9.46 18.97 10.67
CA PHE A 156 -9.38 17.65 11.31
C PHE A 156 -8.31 17.56 12.39
N LEU A 157 -7.22 18.32 12.25
CA LEU A 157 -6.05 18.20 13.12
C LEU A 157 -5.89 19.42 14.01
N PRO A 158 -5.60 19.23 15.31
CA PRO A 158 -5.29 20.35 16.21
C PRO A 158 -3.97 21.04 15.85
N ARG A 159 -3.05 20.30 15.20
CA ARG A 159 -1.73 20.75 14.75
C ARG A 159 -1.37 20.00 13.46
N PRO A 160 -0.90 20.67 12.40
CA PRO A 160 -0.49 20.00 11.17
C PRO A 160 0.59 18.96 11.41
N VAL A 161 0.50 17.81 10.75
CA VAL A 161 1.46 16.70 10.91
C VAL A 161 2.41 16.63 9.72
N ALA A 162 3.59 16.07 9.94
CA ALA A 162 4.65 15.95 8.94
C ALA A 162 4.27 14.90 7.89
N LEU A 163 3.60 15.33 6.83
CA LEU A 163 3.17 14.45 5.73
C LEU A 163 3.52 15.05 4.38
N ARG A 164 4.00 14.19 3.47
CA ARG A 164 4.12 14.50 2.04
C ARG A 164 3.09 13.68 1.26
N ARG A 165 2.15 14.35 0.59
CA ARG A 165 1.11 13.72 -0.23
C ARG A 165 1.63 13.69 -1.66
N LYS A 166 1.89 12.49 -2.19
CA LYS A 166 2.53 12.30 -3.49
C LYS A 166 1.53 11.64 -4.43
N SER A 167 1.35 12.19 -5.63
CA SER A 167 0.67 11.46 -6.70
C SER A 167 1.41 10.17 -6.98
N GLU A 168 0.66 9.15 -7.34
CA GLU A 168 1.18 7.85 -7.69
C GLU A 168 0.41 7.37 -8.91
N THR A 169 1.12 6.88 -9.92
CA THR A 169 0.52 6.25 -11.09
C THR A 169 0.96 4.80 -11.21
N ALA A 170 0.18 4.01 -11.91
CA ALA A 170 0.59 2.69 -12.36
C ALA A 170 0.06 2.46 -13.78
N LEU A 171 0.74 1.61 -14.51
CA LEU A 171 0.32 1.13 -15.81
C LEU A 171 -0.48 -0.16 -15.65
N MET A 172 -1.63 -0.25 -16.30
CA MET A 172 -2.40 -1.47 -16.45
C MET A 172 -2.27 -1.94 -17.89
N ALA A 173 -1.70 -3.12 -18.08
CA ALA A 173 -1.63 -3.79 -19.37
C ALA A 173 -2.86 -4.70 -19.52
N GLU A 174 -3.73 -4.41 -20.48
CA GLU A 174 -4.81 -5.31 -20.87
C GLU A 174 -4.26 -6.39 -21.81
N LEU A 175 -4.45 -7.65 -21.47
CA LEU A 175 -3.88 -8.76 -22.22
C LEU A 175 -4.75 -10.01 -22.16
N ASP A 176 -4.45 -10.96 -23.03
CA ASP A 176 -5.07 -12.28 -23.06
C ASP A 176 -4.08 -13.34 -22.56
N LEU A 177 -4.49 -14.15 -21.58
CA LEU A 177 -3.67 -15.23 -21.03
C LEU A 177 -3.50 -16.41 -22.00
N ASP A 178 -4.34 -16.54 -23.03
CA ASP A 178 -4.16 -17.54 -24.09
C ASP A 178 -3.05 -17.12 -25.06
N LYS A 179 -2.87 -15.81 -25.28
CA LYS A 179 -1.72 -15.26 -26.02
C LYS A 179 -0.44 -15.23 -25.18
N ASN A 180 -0.56 -15.24 -23.86
CA ASN A 180 0.53 -15.09 -22.90
C ASN A 180 0.54 -16.20 -21.82
N PRO A 181 0.64 -17.48 -22.20
CA PRO A 181 0.48 -18.59 -21.25
C PRO A 181 1.55 -18.60 -20.14
N ALA A 182 2.74 -18.05 -20.41
CA ALA A 182 3.83 -17.96 -19.44
C ALA A 182 3.51 -17.08 -18.21
N LEU A 183 2.49 -16.21 -18.30
CA LEU A 183 2.10 -15.33 -17.19
C LEU A 183 1.11 -15.98 -16.21
N ARG A 184 0.61 -17.20 -16.48
CA ARG A 184 -0.41 -17.84 -15.64
C ARG A 184 0.08 -18.13 -14.22
N ASP A 185 1.34 -18.51 -14.09
CA ASP A 185 1.99 -18.81 -12.81
C ASP A 185 2.92 -17.67 -12.35
N MET A 186 2.73 -16.47 -12.90
CA MET A 186 3.55 -15.32 -12.54
C MET A 186 3.34 -14.95 -11.06
N PRO A 187 4.40 -14.88 -10.24
CA PRO A 187 4.28 -14.39 -8.87
C PRO A 187 4.07 -12.87 -8.88
N ILE A 188 3.65 -12.32 -7.74
CA ILE A 188 3.91 -10.89 -7.52
C ILE A 188 5.41 -10.66 -7.49
N PHE A 189 5.90 -9.53 -7.99
CA PHE A 189 7.33 -9.29 -7.88
C PHE A 189 7.70 -7.83 -7.66
N VAL A 190 8.82 -7.63 -6.99
CA VAL A 190 9.50 -6.34 -6.90
C VAL A 190 10.83 -6.44 -7.62
N TYR A 191 11.13 -5.49 -8.49
CA TYR A 191 12.40 -5.42 -9.20
C TYR A 191 13.02 -4.04 -9.07
N GLN A 192 14.18 -3.99 -8.41
CA GLN A 192 15.02 -2.79 -8.33
C GLN A 192 16.00 -2.79 -9.50
N LEU A 193 15.69 -1.97 -10.48
CA LEU A 193 16.45 -1.82 -11.71
C LEU A 193 17.15 -0.45 -11.80
N GLU A 194 18.13 -0.37 -12.68
CA GLU A 194 18.68 0.89 -13.15
C GLU A 194 17.92 1.36 -14.40
N SER A 195 17.22 2.47 -14.29
CA SER A 195 16.46 3.06 -15.41
C SER A 195 16.35 4.57 -15.23
N GLU A 196 16.54 5.30 -16.33
CA GLU A 196 16.33 6.76 -16.38
C GLU A 196 14.84 7.14 -16.46
N LEU A 197 13.95 6.17 -16.73
CA LEU A 197 12.52 6.43 -16.97
C LEU A 197 11.65 6.19 -15.74
N ILE A 198 12.01 5.17 -14.95
CA ILE A 198 11.23 4.69 -13.80
C ILE A 198 12.17 4.20 -12.70
N ALA A 199 11.70 4.21 -11.46
CA ALA A 199 12.39 3.61 -10.33
C ALA A 199 11.50 2.58 -9.62
N ASP A 200 12.11 1.45 -9.26
CA ASP A 200 11.55 0.30 -8.52
C ASP A 200 10.19 -0.18 -9.04
N ILE A 201 10.21 -1.32 -9.74
CA ILE A 201 8.99 -1.92 -10.26
C ILE A 201 8.34 -2.75 -9.16
N TYR A 202 7.02 -2.63 -9.03
CA TYR A 202 6.22 -3.63 -8.37
C TYR A 202 5.13 -4.15 -9.29
N MET A 203 4.93 -5.46 -9.27
CA MET A 203 4.06 -6.17 -10.20
C MET A 203 3.00 -6.99 -9.50
N VAL A 204 1.79 -6.91 -10.05
CA VAL A 204 0.72 -7.85 -9.76
C VAL A 204 0.44 -8.62 -11.05
N PRO A 205 0.36 -9.96 -11.00
CA PRO A 205 0.13 -10.79 -12.19
C PRO A 205 -1.22 -10.44 -12.85
N PRO A 206 -1.43 -10.89 -14.10
CA PRO A 206 -2.71 -10.72 -14.76
C PRO A 206 -3.86 -11.29 -13.93
N MET A 207 -4.92 -10.52 -13.76
CA MET A 207 -6.14 -10.96 -13.08
C MET A 207 -7.38 -10.51 -13.85
N VAL A 208 -8.44 -11.30 -13.78
CA VAL A 208 -9.74 -10.99 -14.40
C VAL A 208 -10.49 -10.01 -13.51
N TYR A 209 -10.84 -8.85 -14.06
CA TYR A 209 -11.62 -7.81 -13.39
C TYR A 209 -13.13 -8.12 -13.53
N PRO A 210 -13.99 -7.49 -12.71
CA PRO A 210 -15.44 -7.73 -12.76
C PRO A 210 -16.12 -7.46 -14.11
N ASP A 211 -15.48 -6.67 -14.99
CA ASP A 211 -15.94 -6.39 -16.35
C ASP A 211 -15.49 -7.45 -17.38
N GLY A 212 -14.78 -8.50 -16.93
CA GLY A 212 -14.27 -9.58 -17.76
C GLY A 212 -12.90 -9.30 -18.40
N ARG A 213 -12.35 -8.09 -18.24
CA ARG A 213 -11.03 -7.73 -18.78
C ARG A 213 -9.93 -8.35 -17.93
N THR A 214 -8.88 -8.83 -18.57
CA THR A 214 -7.69 -9.32 -17.86
C THR A 214 -6.64 -8.22 -17.86
N MET A 215 -6.28 -7.74 -16.67
CA MET A 215 -5.31 -6.65 -16.52
C MET A 215 -4.14 -7.10 -15.66
N MET A 216 -2.94 -6.73 -16.08
CA MET A 216 -1.70 -6.90 -15.33
C MET A 216 -1.23 -5.53 -14.86
N LYS A 217 -0.88 -5.40 -13.57
CA LYS A 217 -0.49 -4.11 -12.99
C LYS A 217 1.03 -3.98 -12.92
N PHE A 218 1.52 -2.87 -13.45
CA PHE A 218 2.91 -2.44 -13.41
C PHE A 218 3.01 -1.09 -12.71
N GLY A 219 3.48 -1.08 -11.47
CA GLY A 219 3.69 0.14 -10.69
C GLY A 219 5.17 0.49 -10.59
N ALA A 220 5.48 1.78 -10.62
CA ALA A 220 6.83 2.29 -10.41
C ALA A 220 6.75 3.76 -10.02
N ASN A 221 7.78 4.28 -9.34
CA ASN A 221 7.97 5.71 -9.23
C ASN A 221 8.39 6.26 -10.60
N THR A 222 7.87 7.43 -10.98
CA THR A 222 8.16 8.05 -12.28
C THR A 222 8.41 9.54 -12.15
N ARG A 223 9.02 10.15 -13.18
CA ARG A 223 9.17 11.61 -13.27
C ARG A 223 7.85 12.38 -13.35
N HIS A 224 6.73 11.70 -13.57
CA HIS A 224 5.39 12.30 -13.60
C HIS A 224 4.80 12.47 -12.19
N ASP A 225 5.44 11.88 -11.18
CA ASP A 225 5.00 11.99 -9.81
C ASP A 225 5.24 13.40 -9.25
N ALA A 226 4.29 13.90 -8.46
CA ALA A 226 4.32 15.23 -7.89
C ALA A 226 3.81 15.24 -6.45
N TYR A 227 4.28 16.20 -5.66
CA TYR A 227 3.65 16.48 -4.37
C TYR A 227 2.40 17.33 -4.57
N LEU A 228 1.31 16.94 -3.89
CA LEU A 228 0.01 17.56 -3.98
C LEU A 228 -0.31 18.35 -2.69
N ASP A 229 -0.97 19.49 -2.87
CA ASP A 229 -1.67 20.21 -1.81
C ASP A 229 -3.11 19.69 -1.65
N ASP A 230 -3.88 20.28 -0.72
CA ASP A 230 -5.23 19.76 -0.41
C ASP A 230 -6.20 19.84 -1.60
N PRO A 231 -6.34 20.98 -2.33
CA PRO A 231 -7.17 21.02 -3.53
C PRO A 231 -6.63 20.13 -4.65
N GLY A 232 -5.30 19.96 -4.72
CA GLY A 232 -4.62 19.12 -5.69
C GLY A 232 -4.98 17.64 -5.56
N ILE A 233 -5.19 17.13 -4.34
CA ILE A 233 -5.62 15.74 -4.12
C ILE A 233 -6.99 15.48 -4.74
N GLU A 234 -7.97 16.35 -4.49
CA GLU A 234 -9.32 16.18 -5.03
C GLU A 234 -9.31 16.25 -6.56
N ARG A 235 -8.61 17.25 -7.11
CA ARG A 235 -8.45 17.40 -8.56
C ARG A 235 -7.78 16.18 -9.17
N TRP A 236 -6.72 15.68 -8.55
CA TRP A 236 -6.00 14.51 -9.04
C TRP A 236 -6.89 13.27 -9.11
N TYR A 237 -7.65 12.97 -8.06
CA TYR A 237 -8.57 11.82 -8.07
C TYR A 237 -9.67 11.93 -9.12
N ARG A 238 -10.18 13.14 -9.40
CA ARG A 238 -11.29 13.35 -10.34
C ARG A 238 -10.83 13.46 -11.80
N GLU A 239 -9.76 14.22 -12.03
CA GLU A 239 -9.40 14.77 -13.34
C GLU A 239 -7.90 14.66 -13.66
N GLY A 240 -7.07 14.18 -12.73
CA GLY A 240 -5.63 14.05 -12.95
C GLY A 240 -5.30 13.22 -14.18
N ASP A 241 -4.37 13.65 -15.03
CA ASP A 241 -3.97 12.88 -16.19
C ASP A 241 -3.06 11.70 -15.77
N SER A 242 -3.63 10.50 -15.64
CA SER A 242 -2.88 9.28 -15.35
C SER A 242 -2.23 8.66 -16.57
N ASP A 243 -2.67 9.01 -17.77
CA ASP A 243 -2.16 8.42 -19.01
C ASP A 243 -0.85 9.06 -19.45
N SER A 244 -0.47 10.19 -18.86
CA SER A 244 0.83 10.84 -19.06
C SER A 244 2.01 9.89 -18.81
N VAL A 245 1.83 8.89 -17.93
CA VAL A 245 2.86 7.91 -17.57
C VAL A 245 3.02 6.78 -18.61
N VAL A 246 2.00 6.55 -19.44
CA VAL A 246 1.91 5.38 -20.32
C VAL A 246 3.10 5.26 -21.29
N PRO A 247 3.58 6.33 -21.97
CA PRO A 247 4.71 6.20 -22.90
C PRO A 247 5.99 5.68 -22.23
N ASP A 248 6.33 6.21 -21.06
CA ASP A 248 7.55 5.86 -20.32
C ASP A 248 7.42 4.45 -19.70
N MET A 249 6.31 4.18 -19.02
CA MET A 249 6.08 2.88 -18.40
C MET A 249 5.90 1.76 -19.43
N ARG A 250 5.26 2.01 -20.58
CA ARG A 250 5.16 1.03 -21.67
C ARG A 250 6.54 0.69 -22.24
N THR A 251 7.41 1.69 -22.37
CA THR A 251 8.79 1.48 -22.83
C THR A 251 9.54 0.59 -21.83
N ALA A 252 9.44 0.89 -20.53
CA ALA A 252 10.06 0.07 -19.50
C ALA A 252 9.48 -1.34 -19.43
N PHE A 253 8.15 -1.48 -19.50
CA PHE A 253 7.47 -2.77 -19.54
C PHE A 253 7.99 -3.62 -20.70
N ARG A 254 8.06 -3.09 -21.92
CA ARG A 254 8.51 -3.84 -23.10
C ARG A 254 9.97 -4.27 -23.03
N ARG A 255 10.81 -3.52 -22.32
CA ARG A 255 12.19 -3.94 -22.06
C ARG A 255 12.24 -5.13 -21.11
N LEU A 256 11.34 -5.18 -20.13
CA LEU A 256 11.28 -6.25 -19.15
C LEU A 256 10.51 -7.48 -19.66
N PHE A 257 9.49 -7.28 -20.48
CA PHE A 257 8.59 -8.30 -21.02
C PHE A 257 8.60 -8.24 -22.56
N PRO A 258 9.68 -8.69 -23.22
CA PRO A 258 9.85 -8.50 -24.66
C PRO A 258 8.80 -9.25 -25.50
N ASP A 259 8.36 -10.41 -25.03
CA ASP A 259 7.51 -11.33 -25.80
C ASP A 259 6.03 -11.31 -25.37
N ILE A 260 5.66 -10.43 -24.42
CA ILE A 260 4.29 -10.33 -23.94
C ILE A 260 3.43 -9.47 -24.89
N VAL A 261 2.34 -10.06 -25.37
CA VAL A 261 1.35 -9.42 -26.23
C VAL A 261 0.32 -8.68 -25.36
N VAL A 262 0.30 -7.35 -25.48
CA VAL A 262 -0.63 -6.46 -24.78
C VAL A 262 -1.58 -5.85 -25.78
N ASP A 263 -2.88 -5.98 -25.51
CA ASP A 263 -3.96 -5.49 -26.37
C ASP A 263 -4.18 -3.98 -26.16
N ASP A 264 -4.10 -3.48 -24.93
CA ASP A 264 -4.26 -2.05 -24.62
C ASP A 264 -3.54 -1.61 -23.33
N TRP A 265 -3.35 -0.30 -23.15
CA TRP A 265 -2.61 0.30 -22.03
C TRP A 265 -3.43 1.38 -21.34
N HIS A 266 -3.52 1.31 -20.01
CA HIS A 266 -4.31 2.24 -19.20
C HIS A 266 -3.48 2.78 -18.05
N GLY A 267 -3.43 4.10 -17.87
CA GLY A 267 -2.89 4.72 -16.68
C GLY A 267 -3.92 4.72 -15.54
N VAL A 268 -3.51 4.33 -14.34
CA VAL A 268 -4.33 4.49 -13.13
C VAL A 268 -3.65 5.43 -12.15
N ARG A 269 -4.45 6.21 -11.41
CA ARG A 269 -3.99 7.20 -10.43
C ARG A 269 -4.34 6.82 -9.00
N CYS A 270 -3.47 7.21 -8.08
CA CYS A 270 -3.62 7.09 -6.64
C CYS A 270 -2.86 8.25 -5.95
N VAL A 271 -2.94 8.32 -4.63
CA VAL A 271 -2.10 9.19 -3.80
C VAL A 271 -1.48 8.34 -2.69
N ILE A 272 -0.18 8.50 -2.48
CA ILE A 272 0.49 7.96 -1.29
C ILE A 272 0.77 9.10 -0.31
N THR A 273 0.76 8.76 0.98
CA THR A 273 1.01 9.72 2.05
C THR A 273 2.24 9.28 2.82
N ARG A 274 3.36 9.97 2.62
CA ARG A 274 4.67 9.68 3.21
C ARG A 274 4.82 10.34 4.57
N THR A 275 5.41 9.63 5.51
CA THR A 275 5.86 10.13 6.82
C THR A 275 7.39 10.19 6.83
N PRO A 276 8.03 11.02 7.68
CA PRO A 276 9.48 11.17 7.68
C PRO A 276 10.23 9.87 7.95
N HIS A 277 9.72 9.02 8.86
CA HIS A 277 10.36 7.75 9.21
C HIS A 277 9.86 6.55 8.39
N GLY A 278 9.02 6.75 7.37
CA GLY A 278 8.58 5.66 6.48
C GLY A 278 7.67 4.61 7.13
N ARG A 279 7.05 4.92 8.28
CA ARG A 279 6.08 4.05 8.96
C ARG A 279 4.73 4.75 9.11
N PRO A 280 3.60 4.03 9.12
CA PRO A 280 2.31 4.66 9.38
C PRO A 280 2.31 5.31 10.76
N TYR A 281 1.67 6.45 10.87
CA TYR A 281 1.37 7.06 12.16
C TYR A 281 0.19 6.34 12.79
N ILE A 282 0.40 5.83 14.00
CA ILE A 282 -0.62 5.19 14.84
C ILE A 282 -0.43 5.77 16.24
N ASP A 283 -1.06 6.91 16.50
CA ASP A 283 -0.74 7.69 17.70
C ASP A 283 -1.91 8.54 18.20
N THR A 284 -1.75 9.05 19.41
CA THR A 284 -2.68 9.98 20.06
C THR A 284 -2.37 11.41 19.61
N LEU A 285 -3.38 12.08 19.08
CA LEU A 285 -3.32 13.51 18.72
C LEU A 285 -3.81 14.41 19.87
N VAL A 286 -4.81 13.95 20.62
CA VAL A 286 -5.30 14.59 21.83
C VAL A 286 -5.65 13.51 22.85
N ASP A 287 -4.99 13.56 24.00
CA ASP A 287 -5.10 12.56 25.07
C ASP A 287 -6.55 12.23 25.41
N GLY A 288 -6.89 10.95 25.29
CA GLY A 288 -8.21 10.43 25.61
C GLY A 288 -9.34 10.85 24.66
N ARG A 289 -9.04 11.53 23.54
CA ARG A 289 -10.06 12.13 22.66
C ARG A 289 -9.84 11.86 21.18
N LEU A 290 -8.63 12.07 20.67
CA LEU A 290 -8.36 12.01 19.23
C LEU A 290 -7.11 11.19 18.95
N TYR A 291 -7.23 10.24 18.05
CA TYR A 291 -6.16 9.33 17.61
C TYR A 291 -6.05 9.35 16.10
N CYS A 292 -4.98 8.78 15.56
CA CYS A 292 -4.77 8.67 14.12
C CYS A 292 -4.26 7.30 13.70
N ALA A 293 -4.59 6.93 12.46
CA ALA A 293 -4.04 5.81 11.70
C ALA A 293 -3.85 6.28 10.25
N ILE A 294 -2.75 6.99 9.99
CA ILE A 294 -2.53 7.78 8.76
C ILE A 294 -1.11 7.60 8.21
N GLY A 295 -0.83 8.13 7.02
CA GLY A 295 0.54 8.11 6.46
C GLY A 295 0.99 6.71 6.02
N GLY A 296 0.21 6.02 5.19
CA GLY A 296 0.48 4.63 4.81
C GLY A 296 1.70 4.36 3.90
N ASN A 297 2.50 5.38 3.58
CA ASN A 297 3.80 5.28 2.87
C ASN A 297 3.81 4.51 1.53
N GLY A 298 2.65 4.24 0.93
CA GLY A 298 2.53 3.49 -0.33
C GLY A 298 2.54 1.96 -0.19
N HIS A 299 2.68 1.42 1.03
CA HIS A 299 2.74 -0.03 1.25
C HIS A 299 1.83 -0.54 2.38
N SER A 300 1.15 0.33 3.15
CA SER A 300 0.34 -0.09 4.30
C SER A 300 -1.02 -0.70 3.96
N ALA A 301 -1.49 -0.68 2.70
CA ALA A 301 -2.79 -1.24 2.33
C ALA A 301 -2.92 -2.73 2.74
N LYS A 302 -1.85 -3.51 2.53
CA LYS A 302 -1.74 -4.92 2.96
C LYS A 302 -1.83 -5.12 4.48
N TRP A 303 -1.58 -4.08 5.26
CA TRP A 303 -1.57 -4.14 6.73
C TRP A 303 -2.77 -3.45 7.36
N SER A 304 -3.76 -3.02 6.55
CA SER A 304 -4.89 -2.22 7.02
C SER A 304 -5.66 -2.86 8.18
N GLY A 305 -5.88 -4.18 8.17
CA GLY A 305 -6.51 -4.90 9.29
C GLY A 305 -5.69 -4.82 10.59
N ALA A 306 -4.38 -5.05 10.50
CA ALA A 306 -3.47 -5.01 11.65
C ALA A 306 -3.32 -3.57 12.20
N ILE A 307 -3.16 -2.57 11.33
CA ILE A 307 -3.10 -1.15 11.69
C ILE A 307 -4.42 -0.72 12.35
N GLY A 308 -5.57 -1.14 11.80
CA GLY A 308 -6.87 -0.88 12.36
C GLY A 308 -7.03 -1.46 13.77
N GLY A 309 -6.56 -2.69 13.99
CA GLY A 309 -6.53 -3.33 15.31
C GLY A 309 -5.69 -2.56 16.33
N LEU A 310 -4.48 -2.12 15.96
CA LEU A 310 -3.62 -1.30 16.84
C LEU A 310 -4.27 0.04 17.18
N ALA A 311 -4.81 0.74 16.17
CA ALA A 311 -5.47 2.03 16.35
C ALA A 311 -6.73 1.90 17.23
N ALA A 312 -7.52 0.85 17.04
CA ALA A 312 -8.68 0.55 17.87
C ALA A 312 -8.29 0.26 19.32
N SER A 313 -7.25 -0.55 19.55
CA SER A 313 -6.73 -0.84 20.90
C SER A 313 -6.29 0.45 21.59
N LEU A 314 -5.43 1.25 20.94
CA LEU A 314 -4.95 2.53 21.44
C LEU A 314 -6.11 3.47 21.78
N ALA A 315 -7.10 3.58 20.88
CA ALA A 315 -8.27 4.41 21.11
C ALA A 315 -9.13 3.91 22.26
N LEU A 316 -9.25 2.60 22.50
CA LEU A 316 -10.04 2.07 23.61
C LEU A 316 -9.35 2.25 24.96
N THR A 317 -8.05 1.94 25.03
CA THR A 317 -7.26 1.89 26.28
C THR A 317 -6.63 3.23 26.65
N ASN A 318 -6.45 4.14 25.68
CA ASN A 318 -5.57 5.33 25.75
C ASN A 318 -4.09 5.00 25.92
N ASP A 319 -3.68 3.75 25.69
CA ASP A 319 -2.31 3.33 25.90
C ASP A 319 -1.89 2.31 24.83
N TRP A 320 -0.61 2.32 24.48
CA TRP A 320 -0.07 1.34 23.55
C TRP A 320 0.19 0.02 24.28
N THR A 321 -0.66 -0.96 24.05
CA THR A 321 -0.60 -2.25 24.74
C THR A 321 0.14 -3.34 23.96
N ASP A 322 0.57 -3.07 22.72
CA ASP A 322 1.24 -4.07 21.91
C ASP A 322 2.69 -4.27 22.34
N THR A 323 3.10 -5.53 22.51
CA THR A 323 4.44 -5.89 22.98
C THR A 323 5.38 -6.33 21.86
N VAL A 324 4.87 -6.48 20.63
CA VAL A 324 5.65 -6.95 19.48
C VAL A 324 5.95 -5.80 18.51
N ILE A 325 4.94 -4.97 18.22
CA ILE A 325 5.09 -3.79 17.36
C ILE A 325 5.34 -2.58 18.29
N PRO A 326 6.53 -1.95 18.25
CA PRO A 326 6.85 -0.86 19.18
C PRO A 326 6.21 0.46 18.79
N ALA A 327 5.62 1.16 19.77
CA ALA A 327 4.93 2.44 19.57
C ALA A 327 5.83 3.53 18.98
N GLU A 328 7.10 3.56 19.37
CA GLU A 328 8.08 4.57 18.98
C GLU A 328 8.31 4.64 17.46
N HIS A 329 8.08 3.55 16.74
CA HIS A 329 8.18 3.50 15.28
C HIS A 329 6.97 4.13 14.57
N HIS A 330 5.90 4.41 15.30
CA HIS A 330 4.60 4.86 14.76
C HIS A 330 4.15 6.21 15.32
N ARG A 331 5.02 6.89 16.08
CA ARG A 331 4.69 8.19 16.69
C ARG A 331 4.44 9.26 15.64
N ILE A 332 3.45 10.09 15.92
CA ILE A 332 3.18 11.27 15.11
C ILE A 332 4.38 12.23 15.18
N GLN A 333 4.70 12.86 14.05
CA GLN A 333 5.63 14.00 14.00
C GLN A 333 4.90 15.21 13.42
N TYR A 334 5.15 16.39 13.96
CA TYR A 334 4.40 17.60 13.60
C TYR A 334 5.17 18.47 12.60
N ALA A 335 4.47 19.07 11.65
CA ALA A 335 5.09 19.71 10.48
C ALA A 335 6.01 20.91 10.79
N ASP A 336 5.87 21.50 11.98
CA ASP A 336 6.65 22.61 12.49
C ASP A 336 7.90 22.16 13.29
N GLU A 337 8.18 20.85 13.33
CA GLU A 337 9.36 20.27 13.95
C GLU A 337 10.42 19.89 12.88
N PRO A 338 11.71 19.79 13.25
CA PRO A 338 12.72 19.29 12.32
C PRO A 338 12.52 17.80 12.02
N HIS A 339 12.69 17.42 10.75
CA HIS A 339 12.52 16.04 10.30
C HIS A 339 13.68 15.55 9.43
N THR A 340 14.03 14.29 9.61
CA THR A 340 14.83 13.52 8.64
C THR A 340 13.87 12.64 7.85
N TRP A 341 13.76 12.91 6.54
CA TRP A 341 12.95 12.08 5.64
C TRP A 341 13.80 10.90 5.16
N THR A 342 13.45 9.70 5.62
CA THR A 342 14.08 8.45 5.17
C THR A 342 13.39 7.89 3.92
N THR A 343 12.19 8.38 3.61
CA THR A 343 11.50 8.08 2.35
C THR A 343 12.21 8.76 1.20
N ARG A 344 12.26 8.11 0.04
CA ARG A 344 12.82 8.67 -1.20
C ARG A 344 12.21 10.04 -1.55
N ASP A 345 12.94 10.82 -2.33
CA ASP A 345 12.39 11.99 -3.00
C ASP A 345 11.67 11.58 -4.30
N LEU A 346 11.14 12.57 -5.03
CA LEU A 346 10.60 12.35 -6.37
C LEU A 346 11.73 12.00 -7.33
N LEU A 347 11.43 11.21 -8.35
CA LEU A 347 12.35 11.02 -9.47
C LEU A 347 12.43 12.35 -10.25
N VAL A 348 13.64 12.84 -10.49
CA VAL A 348 13.91 14.12 -11.16
C VAL A 348 14.08 13.93 -12.65
#